data_AF-A0A914CN78-F1
#
_entry.id   AF-A0A914CN78-F1
#
_cell.length_a   1.000
_cell.length_b   1.000
_cell.length_c   1.000
_cell.angle_alpha   90.00
_cell.angle_beta   90.00
_cell.angle_gamma   90.00
#
_symmetry.space_group_name_H-M   'P 1'
#
loop_
_entity.id
_entity.type
_entity.pdbx_description
1 polymer ?
#
loop_
_entity_poly.entity_id
_entity_poly.type
_entity_poly.pdbx_seq_one_letter_code
_entity_poly.pdbx_strand_id
1 'polypeptide(L)'
;MAVLSKEDLIEIRVLIGLGYTPQQIYEYRIANTVRGARDWKRTTIQDACKKIQAQRGNVERRHGSGRPRTVRTEDNEERVARLLQSPPRIPGTHLSARKVAGSTGISRSFVRRIAKSRGLQARRKTKVHRITIPKKRRESGFFGPPCTMNMSTFE
;
A
#
# COMPACT_ATOMS: atom_id res chain seq x y z
N MET A 1 16.90 20.74 20.39
CA MET A 1 15.94 20.85 21.51
C MET A 1 15.84 19.49 22.17
N ALA A 2 15.96 19.39 23.50
CA ALA A 2 15.71 18.13 24.20
C ALA A 2 14.27 17.70 23.95
N VAL A 3 14.09 16.51 23.38
CA VAL A 3 12.79 15.95 23.07
C VAL A 3 12.32 15.21 24.32
N LEU A 4 11.19 15.67 24.90
CA LEU A 4 10.51 14.97 25.98
C LEU A 4 10.07 13.58 25.49
N SER A 5 10.27 12.57 26.33
CA SER A 5 9.79 11.22 26.07
C SER A 5 8.25 11.15 26.13
N LYS A 6 7.66 10.02 25.72
CA LYS A 6 6.21 9.84 25.85
C LYS A 6 5.82 9.78 27.34
N GLU A 7 6.65 9.13 28.14
CA GLU A 7 6.53 8.98 29.58
C GLU A 7 6.57 10.35 30.27
N ASP A 8 7.50 11.22 29.88
CA ASP A 8 7.60 12.60 30.41
C ASP A 8 6.32 13.39 30.17
N LEU A 9 5.73 13.25 28.97
CA LEU A 9 4.48 13.93 28.63
C LEU A 9 3.27 13.37 29.40
N ILE A 10 3.29 12.08 29.72
CA ILE A 10 2.27 11.46 30.59
C ILE A 10 2.41 11.97 32.01
N GLU A 11 3.63 12.03 32.56
CA GLU A 11 3.91 12.59 33.89
C GLU A 11 3.43 14.05 33.97
N ILE A 12 3.80 14.89 33.00
CA ILE A 12 3.34 16.28 32.91
C ILE A 12 1.80 16.35 32.84
N ARG A 13 1.16 15.49 32.04
CA ARG A 13 -0.32 15.45 31.95
C ARG A 13 -0.96 15.12 33.30
N VAL A 14 -0.43 14.15 34.03
CA VAL A 14 -0.94 13.77 35.36
C VAL A 14 -0.81 14.94 36.32
N LEU A 15 0.36 15.60 36.37
CA LEU A 15 0.59 16.75 37.23
C LEU A 15 -0.33 17.93 36.90
N ILE A 16 -0.60 18.19 35.62
CA ILE A 16 -1.60 19.19 35.21
C ILE A 16 -3.00 18.80 35.70
N GLY A 17 -3.36 17.51 35.62
CA GLY A 17 -4.64 17.00 36.13
C GLY A 17 -4.80 17.16 37.64
N LEU A 18 -3.69 17.16 38.38
CA LEU A 18 -3.64 17.43 39.82
C LEU A 18 -3.63 18.94 40.16
N GLY A 19 -3.65 19.83 39.16
CA GLY A 19 -3.69 21.28 39.35
C GLY A 19 -2.32 21.95 39.52
N TYR A 20 -1.22 21.25 39.24
CA TYR A 20 0.12 21.85 39.33
C TYR A 20 0.34 22.86 38.21
N THR A 21 0.95 23.99 38.57
CA THR A 21 1.41 25.00 37.60
C THR A 21 2.68 24.52 36.88
N PRO A 22 2.97 25.02 35.66
CA PRO A 22 4.20 24.65 34.96
C PRO A 22 5.48 24.92 35.76
N GLN A 23 5.43 25.91 36.66
CA GLN A 23 6.53 26.22 37.58
C GLN A 23 6.73 25.13 38.62
N GLN A 24 5.65 24.72 39.29
CA GLN A 24 5.71 23.66 40.30
C GLN A 24 6.11 22.31 39.68
N ILE A 25 5.71 22.05 38.43
CA ILE A 25 6.13 20.83 37.70
C ILE A 25 7.65 20.82 37.49
N TYR A 26 8.24 21.96 37.15
CA TYR A 26 9.68 22.09 36.99
C TYR A 26 10.42 21.88 38.32
N GLU A 27 9.93 22.48 39.40
CA GLU A 27 10.48 22.34 40.75
C GLU A 27 10.35 20.92 41.29
N TYR A 28 9.16 20.30 41.13
CA TYR A 28 8.90 18.90 41.46
C TYR A 28 9.87 17.98 40.73
N ARG A 29 10.15 18.26 39.45
CA ARG A 29 11.08 17.45 38.69
C ARG A 29 12.50 17.59 39.21
N ILE A 30 12.98 18.82 39.43
CA ILE A 30 14.32 19.08 39.99
C ILE A 30 14.51 18.33 41.31
N ALA A 31 13.53 18.43 42.21
CA ALA A 31 13.56 17.79 43.53
C ALA A 31 13.62 16.26 43.46
N ASN A 32 12.96 15.65 42.46
CA ASN A 32 12.91 14.19 42.28
C ASN A 32 13.94 13.65 41.28
N THR A 33 14.89 14.47 40.83
CA THR A 33 15.90 14.04 39.86
C THR A 33 16.92 13.13 40.53
N VAL A 34 16.80 11.82 40.34
CA VAL A 34 17.90 10.89 40.63
C VAL A 34 19.06 11.22 39.67
N ARG A 35 20.29 11.36 40.20
CA ARG A 35 21.51 11.71 39.44
C ARG A 35 21.56 10.94 38.11
N GLY A 36 21.43 11.66 36.99
CA GLY A 36 21.50 11.09 35.63
C GLY A 36 20.23 11.21 34.78
N ALA A 37 19.13 11.76 35.30
CA ALA A 37 17.94 12.00 34.47
C ALA A 37 18.12 13.20 33.53
N ARG A 38 17.40 13.20 32.39
CA ARG A 38 17.41 14.30 31.41
C ARG A 38 16.92 15.61 32.04
N ASP A 39 17.70 16.67 31.87
CA ASP A 39 17.31 18.02 32.25
C ASP A 39 16.15 18.52 31.39
N TRP A 40 14.97 18.62 31.99
CA TRP A 40 13.85 19.30 31.37
C TRP A 40 14.10 20.82 31.43
N LYS A 41 14.11 21.48 30.27
CA LYS A 41 14.14 22.95 30.25
C LYS A 41 12.75 23.48 30.64
N ARG A 42 12.72 24.53 31.47
CA ARG A 42 11.49 25.21 31.89
C ARG A 42 10.60 25.61 30.71
N THR A 43 11.20 26.14 29.64
CA THR A 43 10.49 26.51 28.40
C THR A 43 9.84 25.29 27.72
N THR A 44 10.52 24.15 27.68
CA THR A 44 9.98 22.91 27.13
C THR A 44 8.76 22.41 27.92
N ILE A 45 8.79 22.51 29.25
CA ILE A 45 7.65 22.16 30.11
C ILE A 45 6.47 23.10 29.84
N GLN A 46 6.73 24.41 29.76
CA GLN A 46 5.68 25.39 29.43
C GLN A 46 5.03 25.10 28.07
N ASP A 47 5.84 24.81 27.04
CA ASP A 47 5.34 24.45 25.72
C ASP A 47 4.55 23.14 25.73
N ALA A 48 5.00 22.15 26.51
CA ALA A 48 4.30 20.88 26.69
C ALA A 48 2.93 21.10 27.38
N CYS A 49 2.89 21.89 28.45
CA CYS A 49 1.64 22.23 29.15
C CYS A 49 0.65 22.91 28.20
N LYS A 50 1.11 23.91 27.44
CA LYS A 50 0.28 24.60 26.43
C LYS A 50 -0.25 23.62 25.37
N LYS A 51 0.60 22.71 24.87
CA LYS A 51 0.21 21.70 23.88
C LYS A 51 -0.82 20.72 24.43
N ILE A 52 -0.62 20.21 25.65
CA ILE A 52 -1.53 19.26 26.30
C ILE A 52 -2.88 19.91 26.54
N GLN A 53 -2.91 21.16 27.04
CA GLN A 53 -4.14 21.93 27.21
C GLN A 53 -4.86 22.16 25.88
N ALA A 54 -4.14 22.59 24.84
CA ALA A 54 -4.71 22.80 23.50
C ALA A 54 -5.24 21.50 22.85
N GLN A 55 -4.68 20.35 23.21
CA GLN A 55 -5.10 19.03 22.71
C GLN A 55 -6.06 18.30 23.65
N ARG A 56 -6.65 19.00 24.65
CA ARG A 56 -7.57 18.43 25.64
C ARG A 56 -7.02 17.19 26.36
N GLY A 57 -5.73 17.20 26.68
CA GLY A 57 -5.05 16.11 27.36
C GLY A 57 -4.50 15.02 26.44
N ASN A 58 -4.65 15.11 25.11
CA ASN A 58 -4.04 14.13 24.22
C ASN A 58 -2.52 14.35 24.15
N VAL A 59 -1.76 13.30 24.47
CA VAL A 59 -0.29 13.25 24.38
C VAL A 59 0.16 12.71 23.03
N GLU A 60 -0.71 12.01 22.33
CA GLU A 60 -0.38 11.37 21.06
C GLU A 60 -0.33 12.38 19.93
N ARG A 61 0.62 12.14 19.02
CA ARG A 61 0.73 12.93 17.80
C ARG A 61 -0.56 12.78 17.00
N ARG A 62 -1.18 13.92 16.65
CA ARG A 62 -2.37 13.95 15.78
C ARG A 62 -2.15 13.11 14.53
N HIS A 63 -3.08 12.19 14.27
CA HIS A 63 -3.08 11.37 13.06
C HIS A 63 -3.08 12.30 11.83
N GLY A 64 -2.16 12.07 10.89
CA GLY A 64 -2.03 12.90 9.68
C GLY A 64 -1.23 14.19 9.82
N SER A 65 -0.60 14.48 10.96
CA SER A 65 0.27 15.66 11.17
C SER A 65 1.60 15.66 10.39
N GLY A 66 1.73 14.82 9.36
CA GLY A 66 2.86 14.83 8.44
C GLY A 66 2.59 15.77 7.26
N ARG A 67 3.66 16.18 6.56
CA ARG A 67 3.51 16.88 5.29
C ARG A 67 2.69 15.99 4.33
N PRO A 68 1.57 16.49 3.77
CA PRO A 68 0.81 15.72 2.80
C PRO A 68 1.73 15.35 1.63
N ARG A 69 1.71 14.08 1.26
CA ARG A 69 2.44 13.63 0.07
C ARG A 69 1.63 14.09 -1.13
N THR A 70 2.13 15.07 -1.88
CA THR A 70 1.48 15.66 -3.06
C THR A 70 1.09 14.62 -4.12
N VAL A 71 1.83 13.51 -4.20
CA VAL A 71 1.56 12.40 -5.14
C VAL A 71 0.38 11.52 -4.70
N ARG A 72 -0.09 11.65 -3.45
CA ARG A 72 -1.13 10.81 -2.83
C ARG A 72 -2.50 11.49 -2.87
N THR A 73 -2.88 11.97 -4.04
CA THR A 73 -4.27 12.36 -4.32
C THR A 73 -5.09 11.11 -4.58
N GLU A 74 -6.38 11.16 -4.24
CA GLU A 74 -7.32 10.05 -4.47
C GLU A 74 -7.36 9.68 -5.95
N ASP A 75 -7.39 10.67 -6.84
CA ASP A 75 -7.35 10.49 -8.30
C ASP A 75 -6.13 9.68 -8.76
N ASN A 76 -4.95 9.97 -8.21
CA ASN A 76 -3.72 9.26 -8.57
C ASN A 76 -3.73 7.83 -8.02
N GLU A 77 -4.25 7.63 -6.80
CA GLU A 77 -4.40 6.29 -6.23
C GLU A 77 -5.38 5.43 -7.05
N GLU A 78 -6.51 6.00 -7.45
CA GLU A 78 -7.49 5.33 -8.29
C GLU A 78 -6.94 4.99 -9.67
N ARG A 79 -6.29 5.96 -10.33
CA ARG A 79 -5.71 5.74 -11.66
C ARG A 79 -4.67 4.61 -11.63
N VAL A 80 -3.84 4.57 -10.60
CA VAL A 80 -2.87 3.49 -10.39
C VAL A 80 -3.58 2.16 -10.10
N ALA A 81 -4.61 2.16 -9.25
CA ALA A 81 -5.36 0.95 -8.90
C ALA A 81 -6.05 0.33 -10.12
N ARG A 82 -6.70 1.14 -10.97
CA ARG A 82 -7.36 0.69 -12.20
C ARG A 82 -6.39 0.02 -13.17
N LEU A 83 -5.15 0.51 -13.28
CA LEU A 83 -4.14 -0.07 -14.17
C LEU A 83 -3.48 -1.34 -13.61
N LEU A 84 -3.44 -1.47 -12.28
CA LEU A 84 -2.89 -2.64 -11.60
C LEU A 84 -3.89 -3.81 -11.53
N GLN A 85 -5.19 -3.53 -11.51
CA GLN A 85 -6.23 -4.56 -11.48
C GLN A 85 -6.66 -4.93 -12.89
N SER A 86 -6.70 -6.23 -13.21
CA SER A 86 -7.37 -6.69 -14.43
C SER A 86 -8.89 -6.59 -14.22
N PRO A 87 -9.66 -6.07 -15.18
CA PRO A 87 -11.11 -6.17 -15.13
C PRO A 87 -11.54 -7.64 -15.02
N PRO A 88 -12.60 -7.96 -14.27
CA PRO A 88 -13.04 -9.35 -14.08
C PRO A 88 -13.43 -10.02 -15.40
N ARG A 89 -13.89 -9.24 -16.40
CA ARG A 89 -14.27 -9.74 -17.73
C ARG A 89 -13.08 -10.03 -18.64
N ILE A 90 -11.88 -9.50 -18.36
CA ILE A 90 -10.69 -9.65 -19.23
C ILE A 90 -9.45 -9.89 -18.35
N PRO A 91 -9.28 -11.11 -17.80
CA PRO A 91 -8.15 -11.43 -16.94
C PRO A 91 -6.81 -11.33 -17.72
N GLY A 92 -5.76 -10.87 -17.04
CA GLY A 92 -4.39 -10.81 -17.62
C GLY A 92 -4.01 -9.50 -18.31
N THR A 93 -4.90 -8.51 -18.29
CA THR A 93 -4.68 -7.15 -18.84
C THR A 93 -3.99 -6.19 -17.87
N HIS A 94 -3.68 -6.62 -16.64
CA HIS A 94 -2.99 -5.79 -15.67
C HIS A 94 -1.59 -5.40 -16.15
N LEU A 95 -1.23 -4.15 -15.89
CA LEU A 95 0.10 -3.63 -16.20
C LEU A 95 1.05 -3.89 -15.03
N SER A 96 2.33 -4.15 -15.36
CA SER A 96 3.36 -4.23 -14.33
C SER A 96 3.58 -2.86 -13.69
N ALA A 97 4.01 -2.81 -12.44
CA ALA A 97 4.30 -1.55 -11.75
C ALA A 97 5.30 -0.65 -12.52
N ARG A 98 6.18 -1.23 -13.34
CA ARG A 98 7.09 -0.48 -14.22
C ARG A 98 6.33 0.20 -15.36
N LYS A 99 5.41 -0.51 -16.01
CA LYS A 99 4.57 0.06 -17.09
C LYS A 99 3.60 1.12 -16.55
N VAL A 100 3.00 0.87 -15.40
CA VAL A 100 2.11 1.84 -14.72
C VAL A 100 2.86 3.13 -14.36
N ALA A 101 4.08 3.01 -13.83
CA ALA A 101 4.90 4.18 -13.54
C ALA A 101 5.18 5.02 -14.80
N GLY A 102 5.50 4.36 -15.92
CA GLY A 102 5.71 5.03 -17.20
C GLY A 102 4.45 5.72 -17.75
N SER A 103 3.27 5.11 -17.59
CA SER A 103 2.02 5.67 -18.13
C SER A 103 1.40 6.77 -17.26
N THR A 104 1.71 6.79 -15.96
CA THR A 104 1.14 7.76 -15.01
C THR A 104 2.10 8.88 -14.63
N GLY A 105 3.39 8.76 -14.93
CA GLY A 105 4.42 9.69 -14.46
C GLY A 105 4.73 9.56 -12.96
N ILE A 106 4.13 8.58 -12.28
CA ILE A 106 4.27 8.34 -10.85
C ILE A 106 5.44 7.40 -10.59
N SER A 107 6.22 7.68 -9.54
CA SER A 107 7.36 6.83 -9.19
C SER A 107 6.95 5.36 -8.95
N ARG A 108 7.78 4.43 -9.44
CA ARG A 108 7.57 2.98 -9.28
C ARG A 108 7.43 2.56 -7.81
N SER A 109 8.17 3.20 -6.90
CA SER A 109 8.09 2.94 -5.45
C SER A 109 6.74 3.31 -4.86
N PHE A 110 6.13 4.38 -5.36
CA PHE A 110 4.79 4.80 -4.94
C PHE A 110 3.71 3.86 -5.47
N VAL A 111 3.79 3.46 -6.75
CA VAL A 111 2.89 2.44 -7.34
C VAL A 111 2.90 1.14 -6.52
N ARG A 112 4.08 0.67 -6.12
CA ARG A 112 4.21 -0.52 -5.25
C ARG A 112 3.57 -0.34 -3.88
N ARG A 113 3.68 0.86 -3.31
CA ARG A 113 3.08 1.18 -2.01
C ARG A 113 1.55 1.15 -2.08
N ILE A 114 0.97 1.72 -3.14
CA ILE A 114 -0.48 1.66 -3.41
C ILE A 114 -0.92 0.19 -3.57
N ALA A 115 -0.20 -0.59 -4.36
CA ALA A 115 -0.50 -2.01 -4.54
C ALA A 115 -0.57 -2.74 -3.19
N LYS A 116 0.43 -2.50 -2.32
CA LYS A 116 0.48 -3.10 -0.98
C LYS A 116 -0.66 -2.63 -0.08
N SER A 117 -1.00 -1.34 -0.06
CA SER A 117 -2.09 -0.82 0.78
C SER A 117 -3.47 -1.32 0.34
N ARG A 118 -3.63 -1.66 -0.94
CA ARG A 118 -4.86 -2.26 -1.49
C ARG A 118 -4.86 -3.80 -1.43
N GLY A 119 -3.86 -4.42 -0.82
CA GLY A 119 -3.76 -5.89 -0.74
C GLY A 119 -3.47 -6.59 -2.07
N LEU A 120 -3.05 -5.86 -3.10
CA LEU A 120 -2.74 -6.44 -4.41
C LEU A 120 -1.40 -7.18 -4.38
N GLN A 121 -1.45 -8.49 -4.57
CA GLN A 121 -0.27 -9.32 -4.70
C GLN A 121 0.07 -9.56 -6.18
N ALA A 122 1.33 -9.36 -6.54
CA ALA A 122 1.82 -9.71 -7.86
C ALA A 122 1.92 -11.24 -7.98
N ARG A 123 0.93 -11.87 -8.62
CA ARG A 123 1.03 -13.29 -8.97
C ARG A 123 1.95 -13.46 -10.17
N ARG A 124 2.89 -14.41 -10.08
CA ARG A 124 3.70 -14.79 -11.25
C ARG A 124 2.77 -15.34 -12.32
N LYS A 125 2.99 -14.94 -13.57
CA LYS A 125 2.28 -15.55 -14.70
C LYS A 125 2.68 -17.02 -14.75
N THR A 126 1.73 -17.92 -14.53
CA THR A 126 1.93 -19.34 -14.80
C THR A 126 2.13 -19.49 -16.31
N LYS A 127 3.24 -20.09 -16.74
CA LYS A 127 3.43 -20.44 -18.16
C LYS A 127 2.40 -21.53 -18.47
N VAL A 128 1.33 -21.17 -19.17
CA VAL A 128 0.40 -22.17 -19.70
C VAL A 128 1.03 -22.67 -20.99
N HIS A 129 1.39 -23.95 -21.04
CA HIS A 129 1.79 -24.57 -22.30
C HIS A 129 0.61 -24.42 -23.27
N ARG A 130 0.89 -23.86 -24.46
CA ARG A 130 -0.11 -23.74 -25.52
C ARG A 130 -0.55 -25.17 -25.84
N ILE A 131 -1.79 -25.54 -25.48
CA ILE A 131 -2.36 -26.82 -25.91
C ILE A 131 -2.51 -26.70 -27.41
N THR A 132 -1.57 -27.26 -28.15
CA THR A 132 -1.69 -27.39 -29.59
C THR A 132 -2.82 -28.37 -29.83
N ILE A 133 -4.01 -27.88 -30.15
CA ILE A 133 -5.12 -28.76 -30.55
C ILE A 133 -4.64 -29.49 -31.81
N PRO A 134 -4.52 -30.83 -31.78
CA PRO A 134 -4.07 -31.58 -32.94
C PRO A 134 -5.07 -31.33 -34.08
N LYS A 135 -4.56 -30.82 -35.21
CA LYS A 135 -5.35 -30.67 -36.44
C LYS A 135 -5.83 -32.07 -36.82
N LYS A 136 -7.14 -32.34 -36.68
CA LYS A 136 -7.78 -33.58 -37.14
C LYS A 136 -7.35 -33.77 -38.60
N ARG A 137 -6.54 -34.80 -38.89
CA ARG A 137 -6.19 -35.16 -40.26
C ARG A 137 -7.51 -35.35 -41.00
N ARG A 138 -7.72 -34.60 -42.08
CA ARG A 138 -8.79 -34.92 -43.03
C ARG A 138 -8.45 -36.31 -43.53
N GLU A 139 -9.23 -37.29 -43.12
CA GLU A 139 -9.24 -38.60 -43.75
C GLU A 139 -9.51 -38.32 -45.23
N SER A 140 -8.48 -38.50 -46.05
CA SER A 140 -8.60 -38.52 -47.49
C SER A 140 -9.61 -39.58 -47.83
N GLY A 141 -10.74 -39.16 -48.41
CA GLY A 141 -11.78 -40.05 -48.89
C GLY A 141 -11.16 -41.20 -49.68
N PHE A 142 -11.49 -42.41 -49.25
CA PHE A 142 -11.23 -43.65 -49.95
C PHE A 142 -12.00 -43.58 -51.27
N PHE A 143 -11.36 -43.05 -52.33
CA PHE A 143 -11.81 -43.25 -53.70
C PHE A 143 -11.58 -44.74 -54.00
N GLY A 144 -12.63 -45.54 -53.81
CA GLY A 144 -12.65 -46.92 -54.26
C GLY A 144 -12.43 -46.99 -55.78
N PRO A 145 -11.85 -48.08 -56.30
CA PRO A 145 -11.59 -48.21 -57.72
C PRO A 145 -12.89 -48.20 -58.53
N PRO A 146 -12.90 -47.63 -59.75
CA PRO A 146 -14.08 -47.60 -60.60
C PRO A 146 -14.49 -49.02 -60.97
N CYS A 147 -15.76 -49.37 -60.73
CA CYS A 147 -16.37 -50.59 -61.23
C CYS A 147 -16.31 -50.60 -62.76
N THR A 148 -15.54 -51.51 -63.33
CA THR A 148 -15.55 -51.81 -64.76
C THR A 148 -16.84 -52.55 -65.10
N MET A 149 -17.77 -51.86 -65.77
CA MET A 149 -18.94 -52.50 -66.40
C MET A 149 -18.46 -53.30 -67.61
N ASN A 150 -18.55 -54.62 -67.53
CA ASN A 150 -18.38 -55.49 -68.69
C ASN A 150 -19.59 -55.33 -69.61
N MET A 151 -19.40 -54.72 -70.78
CA MET A 151 -20.38 -54.76 -71.88
C MET A 151 -20.20 -56.10 -72.59
N SER A 152 -21.03 -57.09 -72.25
CA SER A 152 -21.20 -58.30 -73.05
C SER A 152 -21.95 -57.95 -74.33
N THR A 153 -21.26 -58.07 -75.46
CA THR A 153 -21.80 -57.99 -76.81
C THR A 153 -22.87 -59.05 -77.01
N PHE A 154 -24.09 -58.62 -77.32
CA PHE A 154 -25.07 -59.45 -78.01
C PHE A 154 -24.88 -59.19 -79.50
N GLU A 155 -24.38 -60.19 -80.21
CA GLU A 155 -24.86 -60.71 -81.51
C GLU A 155 -23.90 -61.79 -82.04
#